data_AF-A0AAF0F7U8-F1
#
_entry.id   AF-A0AAF0F7U8-F1
#
_cell.length_a   1.000
_cell.length_b   1.000
_cell.length_c   1.000
_cell.angle_alpha   90.00
_cell.angle_beta   90.00
_cell.angle_gamma   90.00
#
_symmetry.space_group_name_H-M   'P 1'
#
loop_
_entity.id
_entity.type
_entity.pdbx_description
1 polymer ?
#
loop_
_entity_poly.entity_id
_entity_poly.type
_entity_poly.pdbx_seq_one_letter_code
_entity_poly.pdbx_strand_id
1 'polypeptide(L)'
;MDIEASDRRRAFARPLLLAKYCTGLVEHLRRWEAQETGSDSRKLIFAPSDNSSVHPHSISTSKAIRQSVHSALLQEFQDAQQSRQQSRYDTAKLKVPNRRLSTLPSKTSDNQDRKLQGKTTVDAARFLGELFREHTFVDQSIVVSWLKSLLLEPRSWVDVPFYDLEAACALLLLIGPHWDAGTAQHGTVKEHSAMNITDYDQDRSQKEHDIIQLSLKKLQEMVESHILPDMTKNWVTDVIHAGRNHWR
;
A
#
# COMPACT_ATOMS: atom_id res chain seq x y z
N MET A 1 5.65 -3.98 35.57
CA MET A 1 6.53 -3.39 34.54
C MET A 1 5.92 -3.81 33.20
N ASP A 2 5.01 -2.98 32.69
CA ASP A 2 4.16 -3.29 31.54
C ASP A 2 4.88 -3.02 30.23
N ILE A 3 5.64 -4.01 29.76
CA ILE A 3 6.38 -3.93 28.49
C ILE A 3 5.41 -3.94 27.29
N GLU A 4 4.20 -4.49 27.43
CA GLU A 4 3.24 -4.63 26.33
C GLU A 4 2.53 -3.31 25.93
N ALA A 5 2.29 -2.40 26.87
CA ALA A 5 1.58 -1.15 26.58
C ALA A 5 2.46 -0.16 25.78
N SER A 6 3.78 -0.16 26.03
CA SER A 6 4.74 0.65 25.27
C SER A 6 4.89 0.18 23.83
N ASP A 7 4.72 -1.11 23.55
CA ASP A 7 4.98 -1.69 22.23
C ASP A 7 3.82 -1.46 21.25
N ARG A 8 2.58 -1.41 21.76
CA ARG A 8 1.40 -1.11 20.93
C ARG A 8 1.48 0.26 20.28
N ARG A 9 1.92 1.31 20.99
CA ARG A 9 2.12 2.65 20.41
C ARG A 9 3.29 2.72 19.42
N ARG A 10 4.34 1.90 19.62
CA ARG A 10 5.51 1.82 18.72
C ARG A 10 5.16 1.18 17.38
N ALA A 11 4.24 0.21 17.35
CA ALA A 11 3.79 -0.42 16.11
C ALA A 11 3.18 0.60 15.13
N PHE A 12 2.39 1.56 15.64
CA PHE A 12 1.80 2.63 14.80
C PHE A 12 2.80 3.72 14.40
N ALA A 13 3.82 3.99 15.23
CA ALA A 13 4.80 5.03 14.94
C ALA A 13 5.81 4.63 13.86
N ARG A 14 6.10 3.33 13.69
CA ARG A 14 7.14 2.86 12.75
C ARG A 14 6.83 3.20 11.28
N PRO A 15 5.65 2.89 10.72
CA PRO A 15 5.32 3.26 9.33
C PRO A 15 5.43 4.77 9.07
N LEU A 16 4.94 5.58 10.00
CA LEU A 16 5.02 7.05 9.92
C LEU A 16 6.46 7.55 9.94
N LEU A 17 7.29 7.06 10.87
CA LEU A 17 8.70 7.47 10.97
C LEU A 17 9.50 7.06 9.73
N LEU A 18 9.22 5.87 9.19
CA LEU A 18 9.84 5.40 7.95
C LEU A 18 9.43 6.27 6.77
N ALA A 19 8.15 6.64 6.65
CA ALA A 19 7.69 7.53 5.59
C ALA A 19 8.37 8.90 5.67
N LYS A 20 8.47 9.48 6.87
CA LYS A 20 9.21 10.74 7.08
C LYS A 20 10.70 10.63 6.73
N TYR A 21 11.33 9.50 7.05
CA TYR A 21 12.71 9.23 6.64
C TYR A 21 12.83 9.19 5.11
N CYS A 22 11.92 8.49 4.43
CA CYS A 22 11.86 8.44 2.96
C CYS A 22 11.71 9.84 2.35
N THR A 23 10.81 10.67 2.87
CA THR A 23 10.64 12.06 2.43
C THR A 23 11.91 12.88 2.63
N GLY A 24 12.56 12.76 3.80
CA GLY A 24 13.83 13.42 4.08
C GLY A 24 14.97 12.98 3.14
N LEU A 25 15.03 11.68 2.82
CA LEU A 25 15.97 11.13 1.86
C LEU A 25 15.74 11.71 0.45
N VAL A 26 14.48 11.74 -0.02
CA VAL A 26 14.15 12.30 -1.34
C VAL A 26 14.53 13.77 -1.43
N GLU A 27 14.23 14.57 -0.41
CA GLU A 27 14.60 15.98 -0.38
C GLU A 27 16.12 16.18 -0.35
N HIS A 28 16.86 15.32 0.38
CA HIS A 28 18.32 15.34 0.38
C HIS A 28 18.89 15.01 -1.00
N LEU A 29 18.40 13.94 -1.64
CA LEU A 29 18.82 13.54 -2.99
C LEU A 29 18.51 14.64 -4.01
N ARG A 30 17.36 15.31 -3.91
CA ARG A 30 16.99 16.44 -4.79
C ARG A 30 17.95 17.62 -4.64
N ARG A 31 18.34 17.96 -3.40
CA ARG A 31 19.33 19.02 -3.15
C ARG A 31 20.71 18.65 -3.69
N TRP A 32 21.09 17.38 -3.53
CA TRP A 32 22.33 16.86 -4.10
C TRP A 32 22.31 16.89 -5.63
N GLU A 33 21.19 16.52 -6.27
CA GLU A 33 21.00 16.60 -7.73
C GLU A 33 21.24 18.02 -8.25
N ALA A 34 20.71 19.02 -7.55
CA ALA A 34 20.93 20.44 -7.87
C ALA A 34 22.39 20.92 -7.67
N GLN A 35 23.21 20.18 -6.93
CA GLN A 35 24.65 20.44 -6.78
C GLN A 35 25.49 19.68 -7.80
N GLU A 36 24.89 18.71 -8.52
CA GLU A 36 25.54 17.92 -9.56
C GLU A 36 25.34 18.52 -10.96
N THR A 37 24.38 19.43 -11.13
CA THR A 37 24.00 20.10 -12.41
C THR A 37 25.08 20.94 -13.08
N GLY A 38 26.33 20.93 -12.60
CA GLY A 38 27.47 21.62 -13.21
C GLY A 38 28.75 20.78 -13.35
N SER A 39 28.72 19.47 -13.08
CA SER A 39 29.93 18.63 -13.07
C SER A 39 29.71 17.31 -13.80
N ASP A 40 30.30 17.17 -14.99
CA ASP A 40 30.20 15.94 -15.79
C ASP A 40 30.82 14.72 -15.12
N SER A 41 31.80 14.90 -14.22
CA SER A 41 32.42 13.80 -13.46
C SER A 41 31.52 13.19 -12.38
N ARG A 42 30.36 13.80 -12.11
CA ARG A 42 29.36 13.31 -11.14
C ARG A 42 28.20 12.57 -11.80
N LYS A 43 28.27 12.39 -13.12
CA LYS A 43 27.28 11.62 -13.87
C LYS A 43 27.70 10.17 -13.96
N LEU A 44 26.75 9.27 -13.73
CA LEU A 44 26.89 7.84 -13.92
C LEU A 44 26.19 7.41 -15.20
N ILE A 45 26.75 6.40 -15.86
CA ILE A 45 26.01 5.67 -16.87
C ILE A 45 24.98 4.83 -16.14
N PHE A 46 23.71 5.15 -16.30
CA PHE A 46 22.62 4.42 -15.68
C PHE A 46 21.88 3.61 -16.72
N ALA A 47 21.77 2.32 -16.47
CA ALA A 47 20.91 1.41 -17.22
C ALA A 47 19.76 1.02 -16.28
N PRO A 48 18.54 1.51 -16.49
CA PRO A 48 17.40 1.03 -15.71
C PRO A 48 17.27 -0.49 -15.90
N SER A 49 16.94 -1.20 -14.82
CA SER A 49 16.87 -2.68 -14.81
C SER A 49 15.71 -3.26 -15.65
N ASP A 50 14.88 -2.41 -16.24
CA ASP A 50 13.80 -2.85 -17.12
C ASP A 50 14.33 -3.21 -18.50
N ASN A 51 14.03 -4.44 -18.94
CA ASN A 51 14.41 -5.08 -20.22
C ASN A 51 14.01 -4.31 -21.51
N SER A 52 13.57 -3.05 -21.41
CA SER A 52 13.41 -2.16 -22.55
C SER A 52 14.78 -1.73 -23.07
N SER A 53 14.97 -1.83 -24.40
CA SER A 53 16.18 -1.46 -25.16
C SER A 53 16.47 0.05 -25.15
N VAL A 54 16.46 0.69 -23.97
CA VAL A 54 16.77 2.10 -23.78
C VAL A 54 18.28 2.24 -23.74
N HIS A 55 18.84 3.05 -24.64
CA HIS A 55 20.27 3.32 -24.65
C HIS A 55 20.72 3.89 -23.29
N PRO A 56 21.86 3.45 -22.75
CA PRO A 56 22.37 3.98 -21.51
C PRO A 56 22.52 5.50 -21.59
N HIS A 57 21.86 6.20 -20.68
CA HIS A 57 21.92 7.65 -20.59
C HIS A 57 22.72 8.06 -19.36
N SER A 58 23.48 9.16 -19.50
CA SER A 58 24.26 9.73 -18.40
C SER A 58 23.34 10.54 -17.51
N ILE A 59 23.18 10.11 -16.25
CA ILE A 59 22.38 10.82 -15.24
C ILE A 59 23.23 11.13 -14.02
N SER A 60 22.82 12.11 -13.21
CA SER A 60 23.51 12.43 -11.97
C SER A 60 23.42 11.26 -10.98
N THR A 61 24.44 11.11 -10.13
CA THR A 61 24.51 10.02 -9.15
C THR A 61 23.32 10.03 -8.19
N SER A 62 22.94 11.22 -7.71
CA SER A 62 21.76 11.41 -6.86
C SER A 62 20.46 10.97 -7.54
N LYS A 63 20.30 11.24 -8.85
CA LYS A 63 19.13 10.81 -9.63
C LYS A 63 19.11 9.29 -9.80
N ALA A 64 20.26 8.67 -10.07
CA ALA A 64 20.39 7.21 -10.13
C ALA A 64 19.97 6.55 -8.81
N ILE A 65 20.47 7.05 -7.67
CA ILE A 65 20.10 6.53 -6.35
C ILE A 65 18.60 6.69 -6.10
N ARG A 66 18.02 7.86 -6.39
CA ARG A 66 16.59 8.12 -6.22
C ARG A 66 15.75 7.14 -7.05
N GLN A 67 16.15 6.89 -8.29
CA GLN A 67 15.47 5.94 -9.19
C GLN A 67 15.58 4.50 -8.69
N SER A 68 16.77 4.06 -8.30
CA SER A 68 16.97 2.70 -7.77
C SER A 68 16.19 2.46 -6.48
N VAL A 69 16.17 3.43 -5.56
CA VAL A 69 15.39 3.33 -4.31
C VAL A 69 13.90 3.26 -4.61
N HIS A 70 13.41 4.11 -5.52
CA HIS A 70 12.02 4.09 -5.94
C HIS A 70 11.63 2.74 -6.57
N SER A 71 12.37 2.27 -7.57
CA SER A 71 12.10 1.00 -8.23
C SER A 71 12.16 -0.19 -7.27
N ALA A 72 13.16 -0.23 -6.38
CA ALA A 72 13.27 -1.30 -5.38
C ALA A 72 12.08 -1.28 -4.42
N LEU A 73 11.67 -0.11 -3.94
CA LEU A 73 10.52 0.01 -3.05
C LEU A 73 9.21 -0.41 -3.72
N LEU A 74 9.01 -0.03 -4.99
CA LEU A 74 7.85 -0.46 -5.76
C LEU A 74 7.83 -1.97 -5.97
N GLN A 75 8.99 -2.57 -6.27
CA GLN A 75 9.13 -4.01 -6.40
C GLN A 75 8.76 -4.72 -5.10
N GLU A 76 9.23 -4.24 -3.95
CA GLU A 76 8.88 -4.81 -2.64
C GLU A 76 7.37 -4.75 -2.37
N PHE A 77 6.69 -3.67 -2.75
CA PHE A 77 5.22 -3.60 -2.63
C PHE A 77 4.50 -4.59 -3.56
N GLN A 78 5.02 -4.79 -4.77
CA GLN A 78 4.48 -5.76 -5.72
C GLN A 78 4.72 -7.20 -5.25
N ASP A 79 5.92 -7.51 -4.77
CA ASP A 79 6.29 -8.83 -4.25
C ASP A 79 5.48 -9.17 -3.00
N ALA A 80 5.29 -8.21 -2.09
CA ALA A 80 4.39 -8.37 -0.95
C ALA A 80 2.94 -8.65 -1.38
N GLN A 81 2.46 -7.97 -2.44
CA GLN A 81 1.14 -8.23 -3.00
C GLN A 81 1.03 -9.64 -3.61
N GLN A 82 2.03 -10.07 -4.39
CA GLN A 82 2.06 -11.39 -5.02
C GLN A 82 2.22 -12.53 -4.00
N SER A 83 3.10 -12.36 -3.01
CA SER A 83 3.29 -13.33 -1.91
C SER A 83 1.99 -13.56 -1.15
N ARG A 84 1.21 -12.50 -0.89
CA ARG A 84 -0.14 -12.65 -0.32
C ARG A 84 -1.05 -13.45 -1.24
N GLN A 85 -1.04 -13.18 -2.55
CA GLN A 85 -1.86 -13.93 -3.52
C GLN A 85 -1.52 -15.42 -3.56
N GLN A 86 -0.25 -15.79 -3.44
CA GLN A 86 0.21 -17.18 -3.42
C GLN A 86 -0.12 -17.88 -2.09
N SER A 87 -0.03 -17.16 -0.97
CA SER A 87 -0.32 -17.67 0.38
C SER A 87 -1.81 -17.91 0.67
N ARG A 88 -2.71 -17.47 -0.23
CA ARG A 88 -4.18 -17.61 -0.12
C ARG A 88 -4.68 -19.05 0.05
N TYR A 89 -3.88 -20.04 -0.27
CA TYR A 89 -4.26 -21.46 -0.17
C TYR A 89 -4.07 -22.04 1.25
N ASP A 90 -3.32 -21.36 2.14
CA ASP A 90 -2.92 -21.93 3.43
C ASP A 90 -3.37 -21.11 4.66
N THR A 91 -4.17 -20.06 4.52
CA THR A 91 -4.49 -19.16 5.65
C THR A 91 -5.80 -19.47 6.38
N ALA A 92 -5.83 -19.24 7.69
CA ALA A 92 -7.02 -19.38 8.53
C ALA A 92 -8.09 -18.36 8.12
N LYS A 93 -9.11 -18.87 7.41
CA LYS A 93 -10.33 -18.18 6.98
C LYS A 93 -11.09 -17.59 8.18
N LEU A 94 -11.95 -16.59 7.95
CA LEU A 94 -12.87 -16.07 8.96
C LEU A 94 -13.63 -17.25 9.58
N LYS A 95 -13.40 -17.53 10.87
CA LYS A 95 -14.07 -18.62 11.58
C LYS A 95 -15.54 -18.27 11.74
N VAL A 96 -16.38 -18.75 10.82
CA VAL A 96 -17.83 -18.61 10.90
C VAL A 96 -18.33 -19.40 12.12
N PRO A 97 -19.09 -18.78 13.06
CA PRO A 97 -19.45 -19.41 14.34
C PRO A 97 -20.24 -20.74 14.27
N ASN A 98 -20.72 -21.17 13.10
CA ASN A 98 -21.57 -22.36 12.97
C ASN A 98 -21.09 -23.43 11.97
N ARG A 99 -19.87 -23.32 11.41
CA ARG A 99 -19.30 -24.43 10.64
C ARG A 99 -18.42 -25.28 11.54
N ARG A 100 -18.94 -26.44 11.95
CA ARG A 100 -18.13 -27.55 12.50
C ARG A 100 -17.15 -28.01 11.42
N LEU A 101 -16.03 -27.31 11.29
CA LEU A 101 -14.88 -27.81 10.55
C LEU A 101 -14.13 -28.75 11.48
N SER A 102 -14.17 -30.02 11.07
CA SER A 102 -13.50 -31.17 11.63
C SER A 102 -12.07 -30.84 12.06
N THR A 103 -11.75 -31.28 13.26
CA THR A 103 -10.43 -31.32 13.87
C THR A 103 -9.36 -31.84 12.89
N LEU A 104 -8.48 -30.96 12.42
CA LEU A 104 -7.13 -31.34 12.02
C LEU A 104 -6.12 -30.80 13.03
N PRO A 105 -5.09 -31.58 13.40
CA PRO A 105 -4.05 -31.11 14.31
C PRO A 105 -3.13 -30.16 13.53
N SER A 106 -3.31 -28.85 13.68
CA SER A 106 -2.43 -27.87 13.05
C SER A 106 -1.28 -27.52 14.00
N LYS A 107 -0.08 -27.88 13.54
CA LYS A 107 1.23 -27.67 14.16
C LYS A 107 1.41 -26.21 14.60
N THR A 108 2.01 -26.04 15.76
CA THR A 108 2.22 -24.76 16.45
C THR A 108 3.09 -23.77 15.67
N SER A 109 3.92 -24.23 14.70
CA SER A 109 4.76 -23.38 13.86
C SER A 109 3.96 -22.60 12.80
N ASP A 110 3.01 -23.26 12.12
CA ASP A 110 2.21 -22.63 11.04
C ASP A 110 1.39 -21.43 11.54
N ASN A 111 1.01 -21.43 12.81
CA ASN A 111 0.26 -20.33 13.41
C ASN A 111 1.13 -19.10 13.76
N GLN A 112 2.45 -19.28 13.95
CA GLN A 112 3.36 -18.15 14.20
C GLN A 112 3.70 -17.44 12.89
N ASP A 113 4.04 -18.19 11.85
CA ASP A 113 4.38 -17.63 10.53
C ASP A 113 3.20 -16.86 9.92
N ARG A 114 1.97 -17.38 10.07
CA ARG A 114 0.74 -16.68 9.65
C ARG A 114 0.49 -15.39 10.42
N LYS A 115 0.75 -15.35 11.73
CA LYS A 115 0.60 -14.12 12.54
C LYS A 115 1.64 -13.08 12.15
N LEU A 116 2.86 -13.51 11.82
CA LEU A 116 3.93 -12.63 11.33
C LEU A 116 3.55 -12.05 9.97
N GLN A 117 3.08 -12.88 9.04
CA GLN A 117 2.66 -12.44 7.70
C GLN A 117 1.45 -11.49 7.71
N GLY A 118 0.50 -11.72 8.63
CA GLY A 118 -0.62 -10.79 8.82
C GLY A 118 -0.15 -9.42 9.34
N LYS A 119 0.77 -9.40 10.32
CA LYS A 119 1.34 -8.15 10.84
C LYS A 119 2.12 -7.39 9.77
N THR A 120 2.95 -8.07 8.99
CA THR A 120 3.72 -7.43 7.90
C THR A 120 2.81 -6.86 6.83
N THR A 121 1.69 -7.52 6.52
CA THR A 121 0.69 -7.02 5.56
C THR A 121 0.06 -5.70 6.02
N VAL A 122 -0.34 -5.61 7.29
CA VAL A 122 -0.93 -4.40 7.85
C VAL A 122 0.12 -3.28 7.94
N ASP A 123 1.34 -3.58 8.38
CA ASP A 123 2.41 -2.59 8.47
C ASP A 123 2.83 -2.07 7.09
N ALA A 124 2.86 -2.94 6.07
CA ALA A 124 3.12 -2.54 4.69
C ALA A 124 1.99 -1.65 4.13
N ALA A 125 0.72 -1.97 4.40
CA ALA A 125 -0.41 -1.13 4.00
C ALA A 125 -0.36 0.25 4.68
N ARG A 126 -0.01 0.30 5.98
CA ARG A 126 0.19 1.55 6.71
C ARG A 126 1.34 2.35 6.12
N PHE A 127 2.48 1.71 5.86
CA PHE A 127 3.64 2.39 5.30
C PHE A 127 3.35 2.96 3.90
N LEU A 128 2.68 2.19 3.05
CA LEU A 128 2.21 2.62 1.73
C LEU A 128 1.26 3.83 1.85
N GLY A 129 0.31 3.80 2.78
CA GLY A 129 -0.59 4.91 3.04
C GLY A 129 0.13 6.18 3.54
N GLU A 130 1.12 6.01 4.41
CA GLU A 130 1.94 7.12 4.91
C GLU A 130 2.83 7.72 3.81
N LEU A 131 3.41 6.90 2.93
CA LEU A 131 4.15 7.39 1.75
C LEU A 131 3.26 8.17 0.78
N PHE A 132 2.04 7.69 0.55
CA PHE A 132 1.05 8.40 -0.25
C PHE A 132 0.67 9.76 0.38
N ARG A 133 0.46 9.76 1.71
CA ARG A 133 0.15 10.97 2.50
C ARG A 133 1.28 12.00 2.44
N GLU A 134 2.53 11.55 2.47
CA GLU A 134 3.72 12.41 2.33
C GLU A 134 4.09 12.67 0.84
N HIS A 135 3.24 12.27 -0.10
CA HIS A 135 3.41 12.46 -1.55
C HIS A 135 4.79 12.01 -2.06
N THR A 136 5.30 10.90 -1.53
CA THR A 136 6.65 10.40 -1.77
C THR A 136 6.61 8.95 -2.26
N PHE A 137 7.28 8.64 -3.38
CA PHE A 137 7.45 7.30 -3.96
C PHE A 137 6.19 6.49 -4.33
N VAL A 138 5.00 6.86 -3.87
CA VAL A 138 3.75 6.12 -4.09
C VAL A 138 2.74 7.04 -4.76
N ASP A 139 2.19 6.57 -5.89
CA ASP A 139 1.10 7.23 -6.61
C ASP A 139 -0.26 6.56 -6.34
N GLN A 140 -1.32 7.15 -6.90
CA GLN A 140 -2.68 6.59 -6.80
C GLN A 140 -2.79 5.19 -7.39
N SER A 141 -2.03 4.86 -8.45
CA SER A 141 -2.15 3.57 -9.16
C SER A 141 -1.76 2.40 -8.26
N ILE A 142 -0.69 2.58 -7.46
CA ILE A 142 -0.22 1.58 -6.50
C ILE A 142 -1.24 1.38 -5.38
N VAL A 143 -1.81 2.47 -4.87
CA VAL A 143 -2.87 2.43 -3.86
C VAL A 143 -4.10 1.71 -4.39
N VAL A 144 -4.54 2.02 -5.62
CA VAL A 144 -5.65 1.33 -6.30
C VAL A 144 -5.38 -0.17 -6.40
N SER A 145 -4.17 -0.56 -6.81
CA SER A 145 -3.79 -1.98 -6.91
C SER A 145 -3.92 -2.68 -5.55
N TRP A 146 -3.44 -2.05 -4.49
CA TRP A 146 -3.54 -2.59 -3.13
C TRP A 146 -4.98 -2.69 -2.63
N LEU A 147 -5.80 -1.65 -2.80
CA LEU A 147 -7.23 -1.69 -2.44
C LEU A 147 -7.99 -2.75 -3.22
N LYS A 148 -7.71 -2.90 -4.51
CA LYS A 148 -8.28 -3.97 -5.33
C LYS A 148 -7.94 -5.34 -4.75
N SER A 149 -6.67 -5.56 -4.45
CA SER A 149 -6.21 -6.85 -3.94
C SER A 149 -6.73 -7.18 -2.54
N LEU A 150 -6.91 -6.16 -1.70
CA LEU A 150 -7.39 -6.31 -0.33
C LEU A 150 -8.92 -6.41 -0.23
N LEU A 151 -9.70 -5.70 -1.07
CA LEU A 151 -11.16 -5.59 -0.89
C LEU A 151 -12.00 -5.97 -2.12
N LEU A 152 -11.52 -5.74 -3.34
CA LEU A 152 -12.39 -5.68 -4.52
C LEU A 152 -12.22 -6.87 -5.49
N GLU A 153 -11.16 -7.65 -5.35
CA GLU A 153 -11.04 -8.91 -6.08
C GLU A 153 -12.24 -9.83 -5.78
N PRO A 154 -12.79 -10.53 -6.79
CA PRO A 154 -13.99 -11.37 -6.63
C PRO A 154 -13.67 -12.60 -5.78
N ARG A 155 -13.82 -12.47 -4.45
CA ARG A 155 -13.63 -13.54 -3.47
C ARG A 155 -14.77 -13.61 -2.49
N SER A 156 -15.07 -14.81 -2.00
CA SER A 156 -16.04 -15.00 -0.92
C SER A 156 -15.51 -14.37 0.35
N TRP A 157 -16.34 -13.55 1.02
CA TRP A 157 -15.95 -12.85 2.24
C TRP A 157 -15.56 -13.78 3.39
N VAL A 158 -16.10 -14.99 3.40
CA VAL A 158 -15.73 -16.01 4.38
C VAL A 158 -14.24 -16.38 4.28
N ASP A 159 -13.64 -16.16 3.12
CA ASP A 159 -12.25 -16.49 2.84
C ASP A 159 -11.29 -15.29 3.01
N VAL A 160 -11.80 -14.10 3.34
CA VAL A 160 -10.94 -12.92 3.55
C VAL A 160 -10.28 -12.99 4.92
N PRO A 161 -8.94 -12.99 5.00
CA PRO A 161 -8.26 -12.97 6.28
C PRO A 161 -8.53 -11.66 7.03
N PHE A 162 -8.63 -11.73 8.35
CA PHE A 162 -8.90 -10.55 9.18
C PHE A 162 -7.85 -9.44 9.01
N TYR A 163 -6.58 -9.81 8.80
CA TYR A 163 -5.50 -8.85 8.58
C TYR A 163 -5.58 -8.14 7.22
N ASP A 164 -6.19 -8.74 6.19
CA ASP A 164 -6.44 -8.06 4.91
C ASP A 164 -7.48 -6.95 5.11
N LEU A 165 -8.52 -7.23 5.90
CA LEU A 165 -9.55 -6.26 6.25
C LEU A 165 -8.97 -5.11 7.09
N GLU A 166 -8.16 -5.43 8.11
CA GLU A 166 -7.46 -4.41 8.91
C GLU A 166 -6.53 -3.56 8.04
N ALA A 167 -5.73 -4.18 7.17
CA ALA A 167 -4.83 -3.50 6.26
C ALA A 167 -5.58 -2.55 5.31
N ALA A 168 -6.70 -2.99 4.75
CA ALA A 168 -7.50 -2.18 3.84
C ALA A 168 -8.08 -0.94 4.52
N CYS A 169 -8.64 -1.12 5.72
CA CYS A 169 -9.20 0.00 6.48
C CYS A 169 -8.12 0.96 6.97
N ALA A 170 -6.96 0.45 7.41
CA ALA A 170 -5.83 1.31 7.76
C ALA A 170 -5.37 2.13 6.54
N LEU A 171 -5.28 1.51 5.37
CA LEU A 171 -4.93 2.19 4.12
C LEU A 171 -5.96 3.26 3.78
N LEU A 172 -7.26 2.95 3.82
CA LEU A 172 -8.36 3.90 3.55
C LEU A 172 -8.32 5.12 4.47
N LEU A 173 -8.10 4.91 5.78
CA LEU A 173 -8.01 6.02 6.75
C LEU A 173 -6.83 6.96 6.48
N LEU A 174 -5.71 6.42 5.97
CA LEU A 174 -4.51 7.22 5.69
C LEU A 174 -4.60 7.96 4.36
N ILE A 175 -5.13 7.33 3.32
CA ILE A 175 -5.21 7.93 1.97
C ILE A 175 -6.45 8.81 1.80
N GLY A 176 -7.53 8.51 2.51
CA GLY A 176 -8.86 9.10 2.32
C GLY A 176 -8.85 10.63 2.34
N PRO A 177 -8.34 11.28 3.40
CA PRO A 177 -8.26 12.73 3.48
C PRO A 177 -7.40 13.38 2.38
N HIS A 178 -6.51 12.61 1.77
CA HIS A 178 -5.50 13.09 0.82
C HIS A 178 -5.75 12.65 -0.63
N TRP A 179 -6.81 11.87 -0.87
CA TRP A 179 -7.08 11.23 -2.16
C TRP A 179 -7.26 12.24 -3.28
N ASP A 180 -8.12 13.24 -3.05
CA ASP A 180 -8.42 14.31 -4.01
C ASP A 180 -7.36 15.42 -4.02
N ALA A 181 -6.53 15.50 -2.98
CA ALA A 181 -5.39 16.43 -2.94
C ALA A 181 -4.21 15.91 -3.80
N GLY A 182 -4.08 14.59 -3.94
CA GLY A 182 -3.03 13.94 -4.72
C GLY A 182 -3.05 14.31 -6.21
N THR A 183 -4.24 14.48 -6.81
CA THR A 183 -4.37 14.85 -8.24
C THR A 183 -3.79 16.23 -8.56
N ALA A 184 -3.74 17.16 -7.60
CA ALA A 184 -3.18 18.51 -7.79
C ALA A 184 -1.65 18.58 -7.66
N GLN A 185 -1.01 17.62 -6.96
CA GLN A 185 0.44 17.64 -6.69
C GLN A 185 1.25 16.61 -7.50
N HIS A 186 0.61 15.65 -8.17
CA HIS A 186 1.29 14.63 -8.99
C HIS A 186 1.91 15.15 -10.31
N GLY A 187 1.99 16.47 -10.49
CA GLY A 187 2.71 17.10 -11.61
C GLY A 187 4.23 16.90 -11.61
N THR A 188 4.82 16.37 -10.53
CA THR A 188 6.29 16.25 -10.37
C THR A 188 6.85 14.83 -10.49
N VAL A 189 6.01 13.79 -10.59
CA VAL A 189 6.47 12.38 -10.75
C VAL A 189 6.45 11.91 -12.22
N LYS A 190 6.01 12.76 -13.16
CA LYS A 190 6.00 12.46 -14.61
C LYS A 190 7.36 12.56 -15.31
N GLU A 191 8.49 12.37 -14.62
CA GLU A 191 9.79 12.23 -15.30
C GLU A 191 10.06 10.81 -15.82
N HIS A 192 9.18 9.84 -15.52
CA HIS A 192 9.39 8.43 -15.88
C HIS A 192 8.43 7.84 -16.92
N SER A 193 7.56 8.65 -17.51
CA SER A 193 6.68 8.17 -18.60
C SER A 193 6.70 9.13 -19.78
N ALA A 194 7.86 9.23 -20.43
CA ALA A 194 7.94 9.67 -21.82
C ALA A 194 7.76 8.45 -22.74
N MET A 195 6.60 7.80 -22.68
CA MET A 195 6.16 6.85 -23.70
C MET A 195 4.64 6.89 -23.79
N ASN A 196 4.16 7.50 -24.89
CA ASN A 196 2.82 7.39 -25.46
C ASN A 196 1.63 7.39 -24.49
N ILE A 197 1.24 8.58 -24.02
CA ILE A 197 -0.10 8.81 -23.49
C ILE A 197 -1.03 8.96 -24.70
N THR A 198 -1.66 7.86 -25.12
CA THR A 198 -2.82 7.89 -26.03
C THR A 198 -4.10 7.93 -25.21
N ASP A 199 -5.23 8.30 -25.84
CA ASP A 199 -6.57 8.53 -25.27
C ASP A 199 -7.17 7.41 -24.38
N TYR A 200 -6.44 6.32 -24.12
CA TYR A 200 -6.77 5.25 -23.18
C TYR A 200 -6.60 5.61 -21.68
N ASP A 201 -5.81 6.63 -21.34
CA ASP A 201 -5.55 7.00 -19.93
C ASP A 201 -6.70 7.77 -19.26
N GLN A 202 -7.54 8.46 -20.04
CA GLN A 202 -8.68 9.22 -19.48
C GLN A 202 -9.78 8.31 -18.91
N ASP A 203 -10.07 7.17 -19.56
CA ASP A 203 -11.09 6.22 -19.08
C ASP A 203 -10.60 5.40 -17.86
N ARG A 204 -9.28 5.25 -17.67
CA ARG A 204 -8.68 4.68 -16.45
C ARG A 204 -8.72 5.65 -15.28
N SER A 205 -8.40 6.93 -15.51
CA SER A 205 -8.42 7.97 -14.47
C SER A 205 -9.82 8.13 -13.86
N GLN A 206 -10.88 8.05 -14.67
CA GLN A 206 -12.27 8.08 -14.20
C GLN A 206 -12.61 6.87 -13.29
N LYS A 207 -12.17 5.67 -13.65
CA LYS A 207 -12.41 4.42 -12.88
C LYS A 207 -11.57 4.34 -11.60
N GLU A 208 -10.42 5.01 -11.57
CA GLU A 208 -9.54 5.09 -10.39
C GLU A 208 -10.06 6.10 -9.37
N HIS A 209 -10.71 7.17 -9.82
CA HIS A 209 -11.30 8.18 -8.93
C HIS A 209 -12.36 7.59 -7.97
N ASP A 210 -13.13 6.61 -8.45
CA ASP A 210 -14.21 5.98 -7.68
C ASP A 210 -13.75 4.80 -6.78
N ILE A 211 -12.45 4.51 -6.70
CA ILE A 211 -11.96 3.31 -5.97
C ILE A 211 -12.29 3.34 -4.48
N ILE A 212 -12.26 4.53 -3.87
CA ILE A 212 -12.58 4.73 -2.46
C ILE A 212 -14.05 4.43 -2.23
N GLN A 213 -14.93 4.99 -3.05
CA GLN A 213 -16.38 4.76 -2.92
C GLN A 213 -16.74 3.30 -3.13
N LEU A 214 -16.11 2.65 -4.11
CA LEU A 214 -16.27 1.22 -4.35
C LEU A 214 -15.79 0.39 -3.14
N SER A 215 -14.66 0.76 -2.54
CA SER A 215 -14.12 0.11 -1.33
C SER A 215 -15.05 0.29 -0.12
N LEU A 216 -15.56 1.50 0.11
CA LEU A 216 -16.49 1.80 1.20
C LEU A 216 -17.83 1.07 1.03
N LYS A 217 -18.36 1.01 -0.20
CA LYS A 217 -19.55 0.21 -0.51
C LYS A 217 -19.29 -1.26 -0.21
N LYS A 218 -18.10 -1.76 -0.58
CA LYS A 218 -17.73 -3.15 -0.38
C LYS A 218 -17.58 -3.51 1.11
N LEU A 219 -17.06 -2.58 1.93
CA LEU A 219 -17.07 -2.69 3.38
C LEU A 219 -18.50 -2.68 3.95
N GLN A 220 -19.38 -1.82 3.43
CA GLN A 220 -20.79 -1.76 3.87
C GLN A 220 -21.52 -3.10 3.65
N GLU A 221 -21.39 -3.70 2.46
CA GLU A 221 -21.95 -5.03 2.15
C GLU A 221 -21.46 -6.09 3.17
N MET A 222 -20.23 -5.97 3.65
CA MET A 222 -19.63 -6.91 4.59
C MET A 222 -20.14 -6.71 6.02
N VAL A 223 -20.34 -5.47 6.46
CA VAL A 223 -20.96 -5.15 7.77
C VAL A 223 -22.41 -5.65 7.83
N GLU A 224 -23.15 -5.49 6.73
CA GLU A 224 -24.52 -5.98 6.59
C GLU A 224 -24.59 -7.52 6.60
N SER A 225 -23.52 -8.19 6.19
CA SER A 225 -23.43 -9.65 6.28
C SER A 225 -23.33 -10.14 7.73
N HIS A 226 -23.82 -11.34 8.03
CA HIS A 226 -23.64 -12.01 9.34
C HIS A 226 -22.25 -12.64 9.53
N ILE A 227 -21.27 -12.30 8.68
CA ILE A 227 -19.96 -12.98 8.64
C ILE A 227 -18.99 -12.39 9.67
N LEU A 228 -19.08 -11.08 9.95
CA LEU A 228 -18.18 -10.39 10.85
C LEU A 228 -18.67 -10.43 12.31
N PRO A 229 -17.78 -10.63 13.30
CA PRO A 229 -18.08 -10.40 14.71
C PRO A 229 -18.52 -8.95 14.96
N ASP A 230 -19.39 -8.71 15.95
CA ASP A 230 -19.94 -7.37 16.23
C ASP A 230 -18.85 -6.32 16.53
N MET A 231 -17.81 -6.71 17.29
CA MET A 231 -16.65 -5.85 17.53
C MET A 231 -15.96 -5.44 16.22
N THR A 232 -15.93 -6.34 15.23
CA THR A 232 -15.36 -6.06 13.93
C THR A 232 -16.24 -5.13 13.10
N LYS A 233 -17.55 -5.34 13.17
CA LYS A 233 -18.52 -4.47 12.50
C LYS A 233 -18.39 -3.04 12.98
N ASN A 234 -18.28 -2.81 14.29
CA ASN A 234 -18.18 -1.46 14.85
C ASN A 234 -17.01 -0.67 14.25
N TRP A 235 -15.79 -1.20 14.28
CA TRP A 235 -14.65 -0.44 13.75
C TRP A 235 -14.67 -0.30 12.22
N VAL A 236 -15.23 -1.27 11.48
CA VAL A 236 -15.43 -1.12 10.02
C VAL A 236 -16.49 -0.06 9.74
N THR A 237 -17.55 -0.01 10.53
CA THR A 237 -18.58 1.05 10.45
C THR A 237 -18.00 2.43 10.74
N ASP A 238 -17.08 2.56 11.69
CA ASP A 238 -16.39 3.82 11.96
C ASP A 238 -15.58 4.29 10.75
N VAL A 239 -14.88 3.38 10.05
CA VAL A 239 -14.16 3.68 8.80
C VAL A 239 -15.13 4.11 7.69
N ILE A 240 -16.26 3.41 7.54
CA ILE A 240 -17.30 3.78 6.58
C ILE A 240 -17.86 5.18 6.88
N HIS A 241 -18.10 5.46 8.17
CA HIS A 241 -18.61 6.75 8.61
C HIS A 241 -17.61 7.88 8.32
N ALA A 242 -16.33 7.66 8.64
CA ALA A 242 -15.25 8.59 8.29
C ALA A 242 -15.24 8.88 6.78
N GLY A 243 -15.31 7.83 5.93
CA GLY A 243 -15.36 8.00 4.48
C GLY A 243 -16.57 8.77 3.98
N ARG A 244 -17.77 8.52 4.54
CA ARG A 244 -19.01 9.23 4.19
C ARG A 244 -19.02 10.68 4.66
N ASN A 245 -18.30 10.99 5.73
CA ASN A 245 -18.17 12.35 6.26
C ASN A 245 -16.99 13.13 5.64
N HIS A 246 -16.48 12.70 4.49
CA HIS A 246 -15.33 13.32 3.82
C HIS A 246 -14.09 13.36 4.71
N TRP A 247 -13.90 12.32 5.53
CA TRP A 247 -12.75 12.13 6.41
C TRP A 247 -12.55 13.23 7.46
N ARG A 248 -13.64 13.89 7.86
CA ARG A 248 -13.69 14.89 8.93
C ARG A 248 -13.97 14.29 10.30
#